data_AF-A0A0N1FNF4-F1
#
_entry.id   AF-A0A0N1FNF4-F1
#
_cell.length_a   1.000
_cell.length_b   1.000
_cell.length_c   1.000
_cell.angle_alpha   90.00
_cell.angle_beta   90.00
_cell.angle_gamma   90.00
#
_symmetry.space_group_name_H-M   'P 1'
#
loop_
_entity.id
_entity.type
_entity.pdbx_description
1 polymer ?
#
loop_
_entity_poly.entity_id
_entity_poly.type
_entity_poly.pdbx_seq_one_letter_code
_entity_poly.pdbx_strand_id
1 'polypeptide(L)'
;MTPSAVIEALPEGPRERPDISGRGFDMIGSFRTQALHAALDGMRGSADPWVLVGLMIAALNAQNVRVDGDSNAHYPQRRPSRRLVAAAGLFQDGEMALDEALLRGAAVDVLKAVLSCEKNATNSGDWGVLVGHIVKADDHLPAMADEDFLKTLSKPGITKAIKAEGILPRNTGKEMRRALMDHVGQGIWVHPAARFQVDVAALNATFAEGLVPPSGADDDDGDLAHDDDTELEDDADAGALADSPGTDDPAASGIELDEVAGASPDLAADQEDDVPHGRAESLAPPSQTPEEFLRTHVEFVGFS
;
A
#
# COMPACT_ATOMS: atom_id res chain seq x y z
N MET A 1 -14.51 60.41 -3.09
CA MET A 1 -14.28 59.61 -4.31
C MET A 1 -12.78 59.57 -4.55
N THR A 2 -12.13 58.49 -4.13
CA THR A 2 -10.72 58.19 -4.44
C THR A 2 -10.72 57.09 -5.50
N PRO A 3 -9.99 57.23 -6.62
CA PRO A 3 -10.01 56.23 -7.67
C PRO A 3 -9.23 54.99 -7.22
N SER A 4 -9.89 53.84 -7.30
CA SER A 4 -9.33 52.52 -7.04
C SER A 4 -8.35 52.17 -8.17
N ALA A 5 -7.09 51.93 -7.82
CA ALA A 5 -6.09 51.44 -8.76
C ALA A 5 -6.38 49.97 -9.08
N VAL A 6 -6.76 49.71 -10.33
CA VAL A 6 -6.80 48.38 -10.90
C VAL A 6 -5.35 47.91 -11.02
N ILE A 7 -4.93 46.97 -10.17
CA ILE A 7 -3.69 46.25 -10.36
C ILE A 7 -3.93 45.26 -11.50
N GLU A 8 -3.50 45.64 -12.69
CA GLU A 8 -3.41 44.77 -13.86
C GLU A 8 -2.39 43.67 -13.54
N ALA A 9 -2.89 42.47 -13.24
CA ALA A 9 -2.06 41.30 -13.00
C ALA A 9 -1.29 40.96 -14.29
N LEU A 10 0.03 41.12 -14.25
CA LEU A 10 0.92 40.69 -15.33
C LEU A 10 0.75 39.19 -15.59
N PRO A 11 0.76 38.74 -16.86
CA PRO A 11 0.55 37.34 -17.20
C PRO A 11 1.64 36.46 -16.57
N GLU A 12 1.21 35.41 -15.85
CA GLU A 12 2.11 34.40 -15.31
C GLU A 12 3.02 33.85 -16.43
N GLY A 13 4.33 33.87 -16.19
CA GLY A 13 5.32 33.36 -17.13
C GLY A 13 5.10 31.87 -17.45
N PRO A 14 5.70 31.35 -18.54
CA PRO A 14 5.50 29.97 -18.97
C PRO A 14 5.86 28.98 -17.84
N ARG A 15 4.93 28.10 -17.47
CA ARG A 15 5.17 27.05 -16.47
C ARG A 15 6.41 26.25 -16.83
N GLU A 16 7.34 26.17 -15.90
CA GLU A 16 8.55 25.36 -16.05
C GLU A 16 8.15 23.91 -16.30
N ARG A 17 8.79 23.30 -17.30
CA ARG A 17 8.46 21.93 -17.72
C ARG A 17 8.88 20.97 -16.61
N PRO A 18 8.02 20.04 -16.15
CA PRO A 18 8.35 19.15 -15.04
C PRO A 18 9.58 18.30 -15.34
N ASP A 19 10.33 17.96 -14.30
CA ASP A 19 11.55 17.14 -14.37
C ASP A 19 11.27 15.73 -14.91
N ILE A 20 10.09 15.18 -14.60
CA ILE A 20 9.64 13.84 -14.97
C ILE A 20 8.32 13.97 -15.74
N SER A 21 8.20 13.26 -16.85
CA SER A 21 6.94 13.17 -17.60
C SER A 21 5.85 12.40 -16.85
N GLY A 22 4.59 12.53 -17.27
CA GLY A 22 3.48 11.72 -16.71
C GLY A 22 3.75 10.22 -16.76
N ARG A 23 4.24 9.71 -17.90
CA ARG A 23 4.68 8.32 -18.05
C ARG A 23 5.76 7.92 -17.05
N GLY A 24 6.70 8.82 -16.75
CA GLY A 24 7.73 8.56 -15.74
C GLY A 24 7.15 8.41 -14.34
N PHE A 25 6.16 9.23 -13.98
CA PHE A 25 5.43 9.07 -12.71
C PHE A 25 4.60 7.78 -12.68
N ASP A 26 4.00 7.37 -13.80
CA ASP A 26 3.26 6.10 -13.89
C ASP A 26 4.21 4.90 -13.68
N MET A 27 5.40 4.94 -14.29
CA MET A 27 6.45 3.94 -14.06
C MET A 27 6.89 3.89 -12.60
N ILE A 28 7.12 5.06 -11.98
CA ILE A 28 7.47 5.16 -10.55
C ILE A 28 6.39 4.52 -9.67
N GLY A 29 5.11 4.80 -9.97
CA GLY A 29 3.99 4.22 -9.23
C GLY A 29 3.99 2.69 -9.30
N SER A 30 4.19 2.12 -10.50
CA SER A 30 4.26 0.67 -10.67
C SER A 30 5.49 0.05 -9.98
N PHE A 31 6.66 0.67 -10.10
CA PHE A 31 7.88 0.22 -9.43
C PHE A 31 7.71 0.21 -7.90
N ARG A 32 7.12 1.27 -7.34
CA ARG A 32 6.81 1.32 -5.91
C ARG A 32 5.81 0.23 -5.51
N THR A 33 4.72 0.04 -6.26
CA THR A 33 3.73 -1.00 -5.93
C THR A 33 4.36 -2.39 -5.94
N GLN A 34 5.19 -2.71 -6.94
CA GLN A 34 5.89 -3.99 -7.00
C GLN A 34 6.88 -4.17 -5.85
N ALA A 35 7.68 -3.14 -5.54
CA ALA A 35 8.64 -3.17 -4.45
C ALA A 35 7.96 -3.31 -3.08
N LEU A 36 6.84 -2.60 -2.87
CA LEU A 36 6.00 -2.71 -1.68
C LEU A 36 5.44 -4.14 -1.54
N HIS A 37 4.91 -4.71 -2.62
CA HIS A 37 4.34 -6.06 -2.60
C HIS A 37 5.42 -7.11 -2.32
N ALA A 38 6.62 -6.95 -2.88
CA ALA A 38 7.75 -7.83 -2.61
C ALA A 38 8.22 -7.75 -1.14
N ALA A 39 8.30 -6.54 -0.58
CA ALA A 39 8.64 -6.35 0.83
C ALA A 39 7.61 -7.00 1.76
N LEU A 40 6.32 -6.83 1.45
CA LEU A 40 5.22 -7.47 2.20
C LEU A 40 5.26 -8.99 2.09
N ASP A 41 5.59 -9.56 0.93
CA ASP A 41 5.75 -11.02 0.80
C ASP A 41 6.90 -11.55 1.67
N GLY A 42 7.98 -10.79 1.84
CA GLY A 42 9.07 -11.12 2.77
C GLY A 42 8.65 -11.20 4.24
N MET A 43 7.54 -10.55 4.62
CA MET A 43 7.04 -10.53 5.99
C MET A 43 6.30 -11.82 6.39
N ARG A 44 5.81 -12.63 5.43
CA ARG A 44 4.90 -13.76 5.71
C ARG A 44 5.42 -14.75 6.76
N GLY A 45 6.73 -15.00 6.80
CA GLY A 45 7.33 -16.02 7.68
C GLY A 45 7.76 -15.52 9.06
N SER A 46 7.86 -14.21 9.29
CA SER A 46 8.50 -13.68 10.52
C SER A 46 7.96 -12.34 11.01
N ALA A 47 6.90 -11.81 10.39
CA ALA A 47 6.33 -10.54 10.82
C ALA A 47 5.91 -10.60 12.29
N ASP A 48 6.24 -9.54 13.02
CA ASP A 48 5.63 -9.25 14.31
C ASP A 48 4.13 -8.99 14.09
N PRO A 49 3.23 -9.71 14.79
CA PRO A 49 1.79 -9.50 14.70
C PRO A 49 1.37 -8.04 14.92
N TRP A 50 2.03 -7.31 15.82
CA TRP A 50 1.71 -5.91 16.11
C TRP A 50 2.07 -4.98 14.96
N VAL A 51 3.15 -5.29 14.24
CA VAL A 51 3.49 -4.57 13.01
C VAL A 51 2.38 -4.78 11.98
N LEU A 52 1.93 -6.02 11.76
CA LEU A 52 0.85 -6.30 10.81
C LEU A 52 -0.46 -5.58 11.18
N VAL A 53 -0.81 -5.54 12.46
CA VAL A 53 -1.97 -4.77 12.94
C VAL A 53 -1.81 -3.29 12.62
N GLY A 54 -0.63 -2.70 12.91
CA GLY A 54 -0.33 -1.31 12.56
C GLY A 54 -0.43 -1.03 11.06
N LEU A 55 0.09 -1.92 10.21
CA LEU A 55 -0.03 -1.81 8.76
C LEU A 55 -1.49 -1.93 8.29
N MET A 56 -2.29 -2.76 8.95
CA MET A 56 -3.71 -2.90 8.63
C MET A 56 -4.50 -1.64 8.96
N ILE A 57 -4.20 -0.99 10.08
CA ILE A 57 -4.79 0.32 10.45
C ILE A 57 -4.44 1.36 9.38
N ALA A 58 -3.18 1.40 8.93
CA ALA A 58 -2.76 2.28 7.84
C ALA A 58 -3.53 1.99 6.54
N ALA A 59 -3.72 0.71 6.20
CA ALA A 59 -4.47 0.29 5.03
C ALA A 59 -5.96 0.66 5.10
N LEU A 60 -6.59 0.59 6.28
CA LEU A 60 -8.00 1.00 6.47
C LEU A 60 -8.18 2.52 6.38
N ASN A 61 -7.17 3.31 6.75
CA ASN A 61 -7.17 4.76 6.57
C ASN A 61 -6.91 5.19 5.12
N ALA A 62 -6.53 4.26 4.25
CA ALA A 62 -6.37 4.55 2.85
C ALA A 62 -7.74 4.78 2.19
N GLN A 63 -7.87 5.89 1.47
CA GLN A 63 -9.15 6.38 0.93
C GLN A 63 -9.77 5.50 -0.18
N ASN A 64 -9.22 4.32 -0.47
CA ASN A 64 -9.83 3.27 -1.30
C ASN A 64 -10.78 2.34 -0.55
N VAL A 65 -10.65 2.21 0.76
CA VAL A 65 -11.40 1.19 1.48
C VAL A 65 -12.75 1.76 1.87
N ARG A 66 -13.83 1.16 1.34
CA ARG A 66 -15.19 1.34 1.87
C ARG A 66 -15.61 0.04 2.53
N VAL A 67 -16.06 0.12 3.78
CA VAL A 67 -16.49 -1.03 4.58
C VAL A 67 -18.02 -1.15 4.60
N ASP A 68 -18.73 -0.07 4.25
CA ASP A 68 -20.20 0.09 4.37
C ASP A 68 -21.02 -0.72 3.34
N GLY A 69 -20.44 -1.80 2.81
CA GLY A 69 -21.04 -2.67 1.83
C GLY A 69 -20.89 -2.16 0.40
N ASP A 70 -20.66 -3.10 -0.51
CA ASP A 70 -20.66 -2.92 -1.96
C ASP A 70 -22.08 -2.62 -2.51
N SER A 71 -22.92 -1.87 -1.77
CA SER A 71 -24.32 -1.56 -2.11
C SER A 71 -24.47 -0.77 -3.42
N ASN A 72 -23.36 -0.26 -3.97
CA ASN A 72 -23.32 0.43 -5.25
C ASN A 72 -22.40 -0.24 -6.31
N ALA A 73 -21.89 -1.45 -6.05
CA ALA A 73 -21.09 -2.17 -7.03
C ALA A 73 -22.01 -2.87 -8.06
N HIS A 74 -22.38 -2.14 -9.11
CA HIS A 74 -23.31 -2.63 -10.14
C HIS A 74 -22.72 -3.67 -11.12
N TYR A 75 -21.64 -4.37 -10.75
CA TYR A 75 -21.02 -5.38 -11.59
C TYR A 75 -20.63 -6.62 -10.78
N PRO A 76 -21.06 -7.84 -11.19
CA PRO A 76 -20.52 -9.06 -10.62
C PRO A 76 -19.02 -9.13 -10.95
N GLN A 77 -18.19 -9.05 -9.90
CA GLN A 77 -16.75 -9.23 -10.03
C GLN A 77 -16.50 -10.65 -10.56
N ARG A 78 -16.00 -10.77 -11.80
CA ARG A 78 -15.70 -12.08 -12.43
C ARG A 78 -14.59 -12.87 -11.74
N ARG A 79 -13.87 -12.25 -10.79
CA ARG A 79 -12.82 -12.88 -9.97
C ARG A 79 -13.01 -12.50 -8.50
N PRO A 80 -12.79 -13.42 -7.56
CA PRO A 80 -12.85 -13.10 -6.13
C PRO A 80 -11.74 -12.09 -5.79
N SER A 81 -12.05 -11.12 -4.94
CA SER A 81 -11.04 -10.16 -4.46
C SER A 81 -10.00 -10.89 -3.60
N ARG A 82 -8.75 -10.38 -3.54
CA ARG A 82 -7.72 -10.91 -2.64
C ARG A 82 -8.17 -10.94 -1.17
N ARG A 83 -9.00 -9.97 -0.76
CA ARG A 83 -9.61 -9.92 0.58
C ARG A 83 -10.56 -11.09 0.82
N LEU A 84 -11.42 -11.39 -0.15
CA LEU A 84 -12.34 -12.52 -0.08
C LEU A 84 -11.58 -13.87 -0.09
N VAL A 85 -10.54 -13.99 -0.91
CA VAL A 85 -9.68 -15.19 -0.93
C VAL A 85 -9.00 -15.41 0.41
N ALA A 86 -8.43 -14.34 1.00
CA ALA A 86 -7.82 -14.41 2.32
C ALA A 86 -8.83 -14.80 3.41
N ALA A 87 -10.04 -14.20 3.38
CA ALA A 87 -11.11 -14.54 4.32
C ALA A 87 -11.57 -15.99 4.17
N ALA A 88 -11.78 -16.48 2.93
CA ALA A 88 -12.19 -17.86 2.69
C ALA A 88 -11.13 -18.90 3.10
N GLY A 89 -9.85 -18.53 3.04
CA GLY A 89 -8.76 -19.38 3.55
C GLY A 89 -8.67 -19.40 5.08
N LEU A 90 -9.06 -18.30 5.73
CA LEU A 90 -8.96 -18.13 7.19
C LEU A 90 -10.21 -18.62 7.94
N PHE A 91 -11.39 -18.44 7.36
CA PHE A 91 -12.67 -18.78 7.96
C PHE A 91 -13.28 -19.96 7.22
N GLN A 92 -13.23 -21.14 7.84
CA GLN A 92 -13.71 -22.41 7.27
C GLN A 92 -14.77 -23.00 8.19
N ASP A 93 -15.89 -23.46 7.61
CA ASP A 93 -17.00 -24.09 8.34
C ASP A 93 -17.56 -23.27 9.52
N GLY A 94 -17.43 -21.93 9.46
CA GLY A 94 -17.86 -21.02 10.53
C GLY A 94 -16.85 -20.83 11.67
N GLU A 95 -15.70 -21.48 11.59
CA GLU A 95 -14.58 -21.35 12.52
C GLU A 95 -13.43 -20.54 11.91
N MET A 96 -12.58 -19.96 12.77
CA MET A 96 -11.39 -19.22 12.35
C MET A 96 -10.14 -20.07 12.59
N ALA A 97 -9.30 -20.23 11.57
CA ALA A 97 -8.01 -20.87 11.71
C ALA A 97 -7.06 -19.97 12.53
N LEU A 98 -6.59 -20.48 13.67
CA LEU A 98 -5.65 -19.79 14.57
C LEU A 98 -4.17 -20.07 14.24
N ASP A 99 -3.89 -20.61 13.05
CA ASP A 99 -2.52 -20.82 12.60
C ASP A 99 -1.84 -19.47 12.31
N GLU A 100 -0.73 -19.21 13.00
CA GLU A 100 -0.04 -17.92 12.94
C GLU A 100 0.54 -17.64 11.54
N ALA A 101 1.02 -18.66 10.83
CA ALA A 101 1.56 -18.48 9.48
C ALA A 101 0.45 -18.17 8.47
N LEU A 102 -0.72 -18.82 8.61
CA LEU A 102 -1.90 -18.59 7.80
C LEU A 102 -2.50 -17.20 8.04
N LEU A 103 -2.61 -16.79 9.31
CA LEU A 103 -3.03 -15.43 9.69
C LEU A 103 -2.11 -14.35 9.12
N ARG A 104 -0.78 -14.53 9.25
CA ARG A 104 0.20 -13.62 8.68
C ARG A 104 0.11 -13.55 7.16
N GLY A 105 -0.03 -14.69 6.50
CA GLY A 105 -0.22 -14.77 5.05
C GLY A 105 -1.46 -14.02 4.59
N ALA A 106 -2.60 -14.27 5.23
CA ALA A 106 -3.88 -13.62 4.94
C ALA A 106 -3.80 -12.10 5.14
N ALA A 107 -3.18 -11.63 6.23
CA ALA A 107 -2.97 -10.21 6.48
C ALA A 107 -2.12 -9.55 5.38
N VAL A 108 -1.02 -10.18 4.98
CA VAL A 108 -0.17 -9.72 3.87
C VAL A 108 -0.95 -9.65 2.55
N ASP A 109 -1.79 -10.65 2.26
CA ASP A 109 -2.62 -10.66 1.05
C ASP A 109 -3.64 -9.53 1.02
N VAL A 110 -4.24 -9.22 2.17
CA VAL A 110 -5.15 -8.06 2.29
C VAL A 110 -4.38 -6.75 2.15
N LEU A 111 -3.21 -6.59 2.78
CA LEU A 111 -2.38 -5.40 2.63
C LEU A 111 -2.01 -5.14 1.17
N LYS A 112 -1.61 -6.19 0.43
CA LYS A 112 -1.32 -6.12 -1.02
C LYS A 112 -2.55 -5.85 -1.89
N ALA A 113 -3.76 -6.11 -1.39
CA ALA A 113 -5.01 -5.81 -2.09
C ALA A 113 -5.40 -4.33 -1.96
N VAL A 114 -5.02 -3.72 -0.83
CA VAL A 114 -5.41 -2.35 -0.48
C VAL A 114 -4.33 -1.35 -0.88
N LEU A 115 -3.06 -1.65 -0.61
CA LEU A 115 -1.98 -0.68 -0.80
C LEU A 115 -1.41 -0.75 -2.22
N SER A 116 -1.53 0.38 -2.93
CA SER A 116 -0.88 0.64 -4.21
C SER A 116 -0.33 2.07 -4.25
N CYS A 117 0.80 2.23 -4.95
CA CYS A 117 1.41 3.52 -5.25
C CYS A 117 1.11 3.98 -6.69
N GLU A 118 0.26 3.25 -7.43
CA GLU A 118 -0.12 3.61 -8.78
C GLU A 118 -1.11 4.78 -8.81
N LYS A 119 -0.89 5.69 -9.75
CA LYS A 119 -1.79 6.79 -10.05
C LYS A 119 -3.10 6.19 -10.58
N ASN A 120 -4.17 6.26 -9.78
CA ASN A 120 -5.54 5.77 -10.04
C ASN A 120 -5.89 4.33 -9.63
N ALA A 121 -5.00 3.53 -9.03
CA ALA A 121 -5.36 2.16 -8.64
C ALA A 121 -6.27 2.12 -7.40
N THR A 122 -6.04 2.99 -6.42
CA THR A 122 -6.73 2.92 -5.12
C THR A 122 -6.74 4.22 -4.31
N ASN A 123 -6.11 5.32 -4.72
CA ASN A 123 -6.01 6.52 -3.85
C ASN A 123 -5.37 6.25 -2.46
N SER A 124 -4.64 5.14 -2.29
CA SER A 124 -3.87 4.84 -1.06
C SER A 124 -2.54 5.58 -0.98
N GLY A 125 -2.27 6.54 -1.88
CA GLY A 125 -0.94 7.05 -2.24
C GLY A 125 0.01 7.27 -1.06
N ASP A 126 -0.32 8.20 -0.16
CA ASP A 126 0.56 8.56 0.95
C ASP A 126 0.71 7.42 1.99
N TRP A 127 -0.36 6.67 2.22
CA TRP A 127 -0.32 5.47 3.07
C TRP A 127 0.52 4.35 2.46
N GLY A 128 0.48 4.18 1.14
CA GLY A 128 1.35 3.24 0.41
C GLY A 128 2.83 3.62 0.52
N VAL A 129 3.13 4.93 0.47
CA VAL A 129 4.49 5.44 0.69
C VAL A 129 4.94 5.23 2.14
N LEU A 130 4.07 5.53 3.12
CA LEU A 130 4.37 5.34 4.54
C LEU A 130 4.60 3.86 4.88
N VAL A 131 3.71 2.97 4.44
CA VAL A 131 3.87 1.53 4.68
C VAL A 131 5.14 1.03 4.00
N GLY A 132 5.41 1.44 2.76
CA GLY A 132 6.64 1.08 2.06
C GLY A 132 7.91 1.55 2.78
N HIS A 133 7.87 2.70 3.44
CA HIS A 133 8.97 3.16 4.29
C HIS A 133 9.18 2.23 5.50
N ILE A 134 8.10 1.88 6.21
CA ILE A 134 8.13 1.00 7.40
C ILE A 134 8.68 -0.39 7.05
N VAL A 135 8.23 -0.96 5.93
CA VAL A 135 8.65 -2.32 5.50
C VAL A 135 9.95 -2.32 4.69
N LYS A 136 10.64 -1.17 4.57
CA LYS A 136 11.88 -1.00 3.80
C LYS A 136 11.76 -1.45 2.34
N ALA A 137 10.65 -1.08 1.69
CA ALA A 137 10.39 -1.41 0.30
C ALA A 137 11.42 -0.79 -0.68
N ASP A 138 12.23 0.18 -0.25
CA ASP A 138 13.35 0.70 -1.03
C ASP A 138 14.36 -0.39 -1.45
N ASP A 139 14.54 -1.43 -0.63
CA ASP A 139 15.46 -2.55 -0.91
C ASP A 139 15.00 -3.41 -2.10
N HIS A 140 13.73 -3.28 -2.50
CA HIS A 140 13.11 -4.03 -3.59
C HIS A 140 12.88 -3.17 -4.85
N LEU A 141 13.32 -1.90 -4.87
CA LEU A 141 13.15 -1.05 -6.05
C LEU A 141 14.07 -1.52 -7.21
N PRO A 142 13.55 -1.54 -8.45
CA PRO A 142 14.35 -1.90 -9.61
C PRO A 142 15.39 -0.80 -9.93
N ALA A 143 16.46 -1.19 -10.62
CA ALA A 143 17.37 -0.23 -11.22
C ALA A 143 16.63 0.60 -12.30
N MET A 144 16.90 1.90 -12.30
CA MET A 144 16.25 2.90 -13.16
C MET A 144 17.25 3.61 -14.09
N ALA A 145 18.52 3.20 -14.07
CA ALA A 145 19.53 3.66 -15.02
C ALA A 145 19.44 2.86 -16.32
N ASP A 146 18.25 2.88 -16.92
CA ASP A 146 17.95 2.26 -18.19
C ASP A 146 17.39 3.28 -19.17
N GLU A 147 17.47 2.96 -20.45
CA GLU A 147 17.08 3.87 -21.50
C GLU A 147 15.56 4.17 -21.49
N ASP A 148 14.72 3.26 -20.98
CA ASP A 148 13.27 3.44 -20.97
C ASP A 148 12.83 4.41 -19.88
N PHE A 149 13.33 4.25 -18.65
CA PHE A 149 13.06 5.21 -17.58
C PHE A 149 13.72 6.55 -17.86
N LEU A 150 14.99 6.59 -18.25
CA LEU A 150 15.72 7.85 -18.42
C LEU A 150 15.16 8.73 -19.55
N LYS A 151 14.52 8.15 -20.58
CA LYS A 151 13.78 8.90 -21.61
C LYS A 151 12.60 9.71 -21.04
N THR A 152 12.07 9.32 -19.88
CA THR A 152 10.95 10.00 -19.24
C THR A 152 11.36 11.29 -18.53
N LEU A 153 12.67 11.49 -18.31
CA LEU A 153 13.24 12.68 -17.71
C LEU A 153 13.36 13.81 -18.74
N SER A 154 12.99 15.02 -18.35
CA SER A 154 13.24 16.22 -19.14
C SER A 154 14.75 16.54 -19.19
N LYS A 155 15.17 17.45 -20.07
CA LYS A 155 16.58 17.90 -20.10
C LYS A 155 17.03 18.45 -18.73
N PRO A 156 16.25 19.33 -18.05
CA PRO A 156 16.50 19.70 -16.65
C PRO A 156 16.59 18.49 -15.71
N GLY A 157 15.63 17.56 -15.77
CA GLY A 157 15.59 16.38 -14.90
C GLY A 157 16.83 15.50 -15.00
N ILE A 158 17.26 15.12 -16.22
CA ILE A 158 18.50 14.33 -16.37
C ILE A 158 19.74 15.13 -15.97
N THR A 159 19.76 16.45 -16.19
CA THR A 159 20.89 17.31 -15.78
C THR A 159 21.03 17.31 -14.25
N LYS A 160 19.92 17.37 -13.53
CA LYS A 160 19.88 17.28 -12.06
C LYS A 160 20.38 15.91 -11.58
N ALA A 161 19.92 14.82 -12.22
CA ALA A 161 20.35 13.47 -11.89
C ALA A 161 21.86 13.27 -12.05
N ILE A 162 22.44 13.62 -13.21
CA ILE A 162 23.89 13.47 -13.42
C ILE A 162 24.72 14.34 -12.46
N LYS A 163 24.22 15.53 -12.09
CA LYS A 163 24.89 16.42 -11.15
C LYS A 163 24.88 15.84 -9.74
N ALA A 164 23.78 15.20 -9.33
CA ALA A 164 23.68 14.53 -8.05
C ALA A 164 24.68 13.35 -7.94
N GLU A 165 24.94 12.65 -9.04
CA GLU A 165 25.96 11.60 -9.14
C GLU A 165 27.39 12.13 -9.35
N GLY A 166 27.61 13.46 -9.39
CA GLY A 166 28.92 14.05 -9.60
C GLY A 166 29.49 13.90 -11.02
N ILE A 167 28.64 13.56 -12.01
CA ILE A 167 29.03 13.40 -13.42
C ILE A 167 29.05 14.77 -14.11
N LEU A 168 30.08 15.01 -14.95
CA LEU A 168 30.18 16.26 -15.71
C LEU A 168 28.99 16.43 -16.67
N PRO A 169 28.34 17.62 -16.69
CA PRO A 169 27.28 17.93 -17.64
C PRO A 169 27.73 17.78 -19.09
N ARG A 170 26.84 17.22 -19.92
CA ARG A 170 27.04 17.07 -21.38
C ARG A 170 26.03 17.90 -22.15
N ASN A 171 26.31 18.15 -23.43
CA ASN A 171 25.56 19.13 -24.21
C ASN A 171 24.14 18.64 -24.57
N THR A 172 23.98 17.33 -24.73
CA THR A 172 22.71 16.70 -25.11
C THR A 172 22.14 15.77 -24.04
N GLY A 173 20.81 15.68 -23.96
CA GLY A 173 20.13 14.75 -23.06
C GLY A 173 20.51 13.29 -23.32
N LYS A 174 20.73 12.91 -24.58
CA LYS A 174 21.16 11.55 -24.95
C LYS A 174 22.52 11.20 -24.37
N GLU A 175 23.48 12.13 -24.45
CA GLU A 175 24.82 11.91 -23.89
C GLU A 175 24.80 11.87 -22.36
N MET A 176 23.95 12.68 -21.72
CA MET A 176 23.78 12.67 -20.26
C MET A 176 23.18 11.35 -19.78
N ARG A 177 22.14 10.84 -20.47
CA ARG A 177 21.55 9.52 -20.16
C ARG A 177 22.58 8.40 -20.29
N ARG A 178 23.36 8.39 -21.38
CA ARG A 178 24.46 7.43 -21.54
C ARG A 178 25.53 7.59 -20.46
N ALA A 179 25.88 8.82 -20.08
CA ALA A 179 26.83 9.06 -18.99
C ALA A 179 26.39 8.41 -17.68
N LEU A 180 25.10 8.54 -17.35
CA LEU A 180 24.52 7.97 -16.15
C LEU A 180 24.52 6.44 -16.22
N MET A 181 24.09 5.85 -17.34
CA MET A 181 24.13 4.39 -17.52
C MET A 181 25.56 3.84 -17.44
N ASP A 182 26.52 4.51 -18.08
CA ASP A 182 27.94 4.11 -18.05
C ASP A 182 28.53 4.23 -16.63
N HIS A 183 28.15 5.27 -15.88
CA HIS A 183 28.60 5.48 -14.50
C HIS A 183 28.06 4.42 -13.55
N VAL A 184 26.78 4.07 -13.68
CA VAL A 184 26.12 3.06 -12.85
C VAL A 184 26.60 1.66 -13.19
N GLY A 185 26.82 1.37 -14.48
CA GLY A 185 27.31 0.08 -14.95
C GLY A 185 26.36 -1.06 -14.58
N GLN A 186 26.83 -1.98 -13.73
CA GLN A 186 26.04 -3.11 -13.21
C GLN A 186 25.40 -2.81 -11.83
N GLY A 187 25.56 -1.59 -11.32
CA GLY A 187 24.99 -1.17 -10.04
C GLY A 187 23.49 -0.87 -10.13
N ILE A 188 22.90 -0.57 -8.96
CA ILE A 188 21.51 -0.14 -8.87
C ILE A 188 21.47 1.36 -8.64
N TRP A 189 20.90 2.07 -9.60
CA TRP A 189 20.55 3.48 -9.43
C TRP A 189 19.04 3.63 -9.39
N VAL A 190 18.55 4.30 -8.35
CA VAL A 190 17.14 4.56 -8.11
C VAL A 190 16.92 6.06 -8.08
N HIS A 191 16.02 6.55 -8.92
CA HIS A 191 15.69 7.96 -8.96
C HIS A 191 15.09 8.42 -7.61
N PRO A 192 15.49 9.56 -7.03
CA PRO A 192 15.02 10.00 -5.71
C PRO A 192 13.49 10.05 -5.57
N ALA A 193 12.79 10.49 -6.61
CA ALA A 193 11.32 10.53 -6.63
C ALA A 193 10.63 9.16 -6.57
N ALA A 194 11.36 8.04 -6.74
CA ALA A 194 10.82 6.70 -6.60
C ALA A 194 10.99 6.11 -5.19
N ARG A 195 11.86 6.70 -4.35
CA ARG A 195 12.14 6.16 -3.02
C ARG A 195 10.96 6.30 -2.07
N PHE A 196 10.85 5.40 -1.10
CA PHE A 196 9.86 5.46 -0.02
C PHE A 196 10.30 6.45 1.07
N GLN A 197 10.42 7.71 0.68
CA GLN A 197 10.77 8.80 1.58
C GLN A 197 9.49 9.42 2.14
N VAL A 198 9.41 9.45 3.47
CA VAL A 198 8.34 10.11 4.21
C VAL A 198 8.90 11.39 4.81
N ASP A 199 8.28 12.52 4.48
CA ASP A 199 8.50 13.76 5.21
C ASP A 199 7.68 13.72 6.50
N VAL A 200 8.34 13.43 7.62
CA VAL A 200 7.71 13.30 8.94
C VAL A 200 6.99 14.58 9.35
N ALA A 201 7.53 15.76 8.99
CA ALA A 201 6.90 17.02 9.34
C ALA A 201 5.61 17.23 8.54
N ALA A 202 5.64 16.93 7.24
CA ALA A 202 4.46 17.00 6.38
C ALA A 202 3.39 15.98 6.83
N LEU A 203 3.79 14.74 7.12
CA LEU A 203 2.88 13.69 7.59
C LEU A 203 2.20 14.08 8.90
N ASN A 204 2.97 14.59 9.88
CA ASN A 204 2.42 15.05 11.15
C ASN A 204 1.45 16.22 10.98
N ALA A 205 1.73 17.12 10.03
CA ALA A 205 0.81 18.21 9.69
C ALA A 205 -0.50 17.69 9.11
N THR A 206 -0.45 16.70 8.20
CA THR A 206 -1.64 16.04 7.64
C THR A 206 -2.47 15.36 8.73
N PHE A 207 -1.82 14.67 9.68
CA PHE A 207 -2.52 14.09 10.82
C PHE A 207 -3.15 15.15 11.73
N ALA A 208 -2.43 16.23 12.01
CA ALA A 208 -2.94 17.33 12.82
C ALA A 208 -4.19 17.96 12.19
N GLU A 209 -4.18 18.19 10.87
CA GLU A 209 -5.32 18.70 10.11
C GLU A 209 -6.53 17.76 10.16
N GLY A 210 -6.32 16.45 9.91
CA GLY A 210 -7.39 15.46 9.94
C GLY A 210 -8.00 15.22 11.32
N LEU A 211 -7.29 15.57 12.39
CA LEU A 211 -7.76 15.48 13.78
C LEU A 211 -8.49 16.76 14.25
N VAL A 212 -8.48 17.85 13.46
CA VAL A 212 -9.27 19.04 13.80
C VAL A 212 -10.74 18.69 13.59
N PRO A 213 -11.59 18.70 14.64
CA PRO A 213 -13.01 18.47 14.47
C PRO A 213 -13.61 19.56 13.56
N PRO A 214 -14.57 19.21 12.68
CA PRO A 214 -15.21 20.21 11.84
C PRO A 214 -15.84 21.28 12.74
N SER A 215 -15.35 22.51 12.61
CA SER A 215 -15.88 23.64 13.38
C SER A 215 -17.26 24.00 12.83
N GLY A 216 -18.31 23.66 13.57
CA GLY A 216 -19.69 24.06 13.31
C GLY A 216 -20.52 23.04 12.54
N ALA A 217 -20.87 21.93 13.18
CA ALA A 217 -22.23 21.42 13.03
C ALA A 217 -23.00 22.00 14.21
N ASP A 218 -23.86 22.99 13.95
CA ASP A 218 -24.92 23.31 14.89
C ASP A 218 -25.71 22.00 15.10
N ASP A 219 -25.86 21.60 16.36
CA ASP A 219 -26.86 20.63 16.80
C ASP A 219 -28.25 21.21 16.49
N ASP A 220 -28.65 21.20 15.22
CA ASP A 220 -30.05 21.33 14.84
C ASP A 220 -30.58 19.91 14.62
N ASP A 221 -30.86 19.26 15.75
CA ASP A 221 -31.67 18.05 15.84
C ASP A 221 -33.12 18.41 15.47
N GLY A 222 -33.31 18.82 14.22
CA GLY A 222 -34.59 19.19 13.63
C GLY A 222 -35.30 17.96 13.08
N ASP A 223 -36.03 17.28 13.96
CA ASP A 223 -37.31 16.62 13.67
C ASP A 223 -37.38 15.71 12.42
N LEU A 224 -36.89 14.47 12.55
CA LEU A 224 -37.33 13.38 11.67
C LEU A 224 -38.74 12.95 12.09
N ALA A 225 -39.73 13.74 11.68
CA ALA A 225 -41.12 13.33 11.68
C ALA A 225 -41.25 12.10 10.77
N HIS A 226 -41.53 10.98 11.42
CA HIS A 226 -41.98 9.73 10.84
C HIS A 226 -43.31 9.99 10.10
N ASP A 227 -43.30 9.91 8.77
CA ASP A 227 -44.53 9.80 7.99
C ASP A 227 -44.52 8.45 7.28
N ASP A 228 -45.36 7.57 7.83
CA ASP A 228 -45.74 6.27 7.31
C ASP A 228 -46.83 6.45 6.25
N ASP A 229 -46.98 5.42 5.41
CA ASP A 229 -48.05 5.20 4.42
C ASP A 229 -48.04 6.02 3.11
N THR A 230 -47.78 5.32 2.00
CA THR A 230 -48.90 4.79 1.19
C THR A 230 -48.40 3.82 0.12
N GLU A 231 -48.88 2.57 0.20
CA GLU A 231 -48.95 1.62 -0.90
C GLU A 231 -49.81 2.19 -2.04
N LEU A 232 -49.37 2.02 -3.29
CA LEU A 232 -50.27 1.83 -4.43
C LEU A 232 -49.66 0.82 -5.41
N GLU A 233 -50.45 -0.21 -5.66
CA GLU A 233 -50.24 -1.34 -6.55
C GLU A 233 -50.26 -0.97 -8.05
N ASP A 234 -49.52 -1.80 -8.80
CA ASP A 234 -49.77 -2.37 -10.15
C ASP A 234 -50.08 -1.45 -11.34
N ASP A 235 -49.26 -1.57 -12.40
CA ASP A 235 -49.79 -1.99 -13.70
C ASP A 235 -48.65 -2.42 -14.66
N ALA A 236 -48.89 -3.58 -15.27
CA ALA A 236 -48.07 -4.20 -16.28
C ALA A 236 -48.12 -3.44 -17.63
N ASP A 237 -46.99 -3.42 -18.36
CA ASP A 237 -47.07 -3.46 -19.82
C ASP A 237 -45.93 -4.29 -20.42
N ALA A 238 -46.34 -5.20 -21.29
CA ALA A 238 -45.52 -6.16 -21.99
C ALA A 238 -45.19 -5.63 -23.39
N GLY A 239 -43.92 -5.68 -23.79
CA GLY A 239 -43.53 -5.17 -25.11
C GLY A 239 -42.23 -5.74 -25.66
N ALA A 240 -42.38 -6.74 -26.53
CA ALA A 240 -41.56 -7.05 -27.69
C ALA A 240 -40.23 -7.83 -27.52
N LEU A 241 -40.35 -9.10 -27.91
CA LEU A 241 -39.30 -9.97 -28.44
C LEU A 241 -38.65 -9.36 -29.70
N ALA A 242 -37.31 -9.46 -29.84
CA ALA A 242 -36.69 -10.09 -31.00
C ALA A 242 -35.14 -10.16 -30.88
N ASP A 243 -34.67 -11.37 -31.21
CA ASP A 243 -33.47 -11.70 -31.98
C ASP A 243 -32.21 -12.22 -31.26
N SER A 244 -31.89 -13.45 -31.66
CA SER A 244 -30.69 -14.27 -31.37
C SER A 244 -29.61 -13.95 -32.42
N PRO A 245 -28.33 -14.38 -32.35
CA PRO A 245 -27.97 -15.79 -32.12
C PRO A 245 -26.66 -16.06 -31.36
N GLY A 246 -26.54 -17.32 -30.94
CA GLY A 246 -25.36 -17.89 -30.30
C GLY A 246 -24.11 -17.89 -31.16
N THR A 247 -22.98 -18.02 -30.47
CA THR A 247 -21.74 -18.57 -31.03
C THR A 247 -21.08 -19.44 -29.96
N ASP A 248 -20.80 -20.66 -30.39
CA ASP A 248 -19.97 -21.66 -29.73
C ASP A 248 -18.52 -21.16 -29.54
N ASP A 249 -17.86 -21.56 -28.45
CA ASP A 249 -16.51 -22.17 -28.51
C ASP A 249 -16.09 -22.76 -27.13
N PRO A 250 -15.10 -23.67 -27.07
CA PRO A 250 -15.18 -24.91 -26.31
C PRO A 250 -14.00 -25.01 -25.32
N ALA A 251 -13.75 -26.23 -24.85
CA ALA A 251 -12.50 -26.68 -24.22
C ALA A 251 -12.28 -26.30 -22.75
N ALA A 252 -13.03 -26.99 -21.89
CA ALA A 252 -12.43 -27.50 -20.66
C ALA A 252 -11.51 -28.69 -21.04
N SER A 253 -10.21 -28.54 -20.78
CA SER A 253 -9.28 -29.67 -20.67
C SER A 253 -8.63 -29.58 -19.29
N GLY A 254 -8.66 -30.73 -18.61
CA GLY A 254 -8.38 -30.85 -17.18
C GLY A 254 -6.89 -30.84 -16.88
N ILE A 255 -6.60 -30.65 -15.60
CA ILE A 255 -5.34 -31.06 -15.00
C ILE A 255 -5.67 -31.69 -13.64
N GLU A 256 -5.25 -32.94 -13.53
CA GLU A 256 -5.35 -33.83 -12.38
C GLU A 256 -4.53 -33.29 -11.21
N LEU A 257 -5.06 -33.44 -9.99
CA LEU A 257 -4.35 -33.21 -8.74
C LEU A 257 -3.58 -34.49 -8.40
N ASP A 258 -2.25 -34.41 -8.38
CA ASP A 258 -1.40 -35.49 -7.90
C ASP A 258 -0.92 -35.21 -6.47
N GLU A 259 -1.02 -36.26 -5.66
CA GLU A 259 -0.74 -36.36 -4.23
C GLU A 259 0.78 -36.26 -3.98
N VAL A 260 1.22 -35.42 -3.03
CA VAL A 260 2.59 -35.49 -2.51
C VAL A 260 2.58 -35.96 -1.07
N ALA A 261 2.98 -37.22 -0.92
CA ALA A 261 3.31 -37.88 0.33
C ALA A 261 4.50 -37.20 1.03
N GLY A 262 4.38 -37.05 2.35
CA GLY A 262 5.43 -36.53 3.22
C GLY A 262 6.52 -37.54 3.55
N ALA A 263 7.69 -37.02 3.91
CA ALA A 263 8.65 -37.65 4.80
C ALA A 263 9.65 -36.59 5.32
N SER A 264 9.62 -36.34 6.62
CA SER A 264 10.76 -35.80 7.38
C SER A 264 11.64 -36.96 7.86
N PRO A 265 12.92 -36.71 8.18
CA PRO A 265 13.58 -37.52 9.20
C PRO A 265 14.16 -36.67 10.35
N ASP A 266 14.12 -37.32 11.51
CA ASP A 266 14.64 -36.97 12.82
C ASP A 266 16.08 -36.44 12.86
N LEU A 267 16.32 -35.51 13.80
CA LEU A 267 17.63 -35.22 14.36
C LEU A 267 17.63 -35.60 15.84
N ALA A 268 18.50 -36.55 16.20
CA ALA A 268 18.89 -36.83 17.57
C ALA A 268 20.42 -36.73 17.65
N ALA A 269 20.93 -35.95 18.60
CA ALA A 269 22.20 -36.20 19.30
C ALA A 269 22.39 -35.19 20.46
N ASP A 270 22.50 -35.75 21.65
CA ASP A 270 23.01 -35.15 22.89
C ASP A 270 24.47 -34.67 22.74
N GLN A 271 24.88 -33.62 23.47
CA GLN A 271 25.81 -33.77 24.62
C GLN A 271 26.09 -32.43 25.32
N GLU A 272 25.90 -32.44 26.63
CA GLU A 272 26.31 -31.41 27.58
C GLU A 272 27.80 -31.60 27.95
N ASP A 273 28.55 -30.50 28.04
CA ASP A 273 29.82 -30.42 28.77
C ASP A 273 29.87 -29.09 29.52
N ASP A 274 30.02 -29.19 30.85
CA ASP A 274 29.99 -28.12 31.84
C ASP A 274 31.35 -28.07 32.56
N VAL A 275 32.08 -26.94 32.51
CA VAL A 275 33.00 -26.50 33.58
C VAL A 275 33.10 -24.96 33.61
N PRO A 276 33.06 -24.28 34.77
CA PRO A 276 32.71 -22.87 34.89
C PRO A 276 33.91 -21.93 35.16
N HIS A 277 33.82 -20.67 34.70
CA HIS A 277 34.65 -19.57 35.20
C HIS A 277 33.91 -18.21 35.23
N GLY A 278 33.76 -17.68 36.46
CA GLY A 278 34.21 -16.32 36.78
C GLY A 278 33.38 -15.11 36.32
N ARG A 279 32.42 -14.74 37.17
CA ARG A 279 31.63 -13.49 37.23
C ARG A 279 32.46 -12.20 37.09
N ALA A 280 32.02 -11.29 36.22
CA ALA A 280 32.21 -9.85 36.34
C ALA A 280 30.85 -9.16 36.19
N GLU A 281 30.47 -8.40 37.21
CA GLU A 281 29.16 -7.78 37.40
C GLU A 281 29.03 -6.51 36.54
N SER A 282 27.95 -6.41 35.76
CA SER A 282 27.47 -5.15 35.18
C SER A 282 26.03 -4.96 35.63
N LEU A 283 25.76 -3.85 36.35
CA LEU A 283 24.46 -3.50 36.91
C LEU A 283 23.42 -3.33 35.78
N ALA A 284 22.44 -4.23 35.72
CA ALA A 284 21.21 -4.04 34.96
C ALA A 284 20.22 -3.16 35.76
N PRO A 285 19.41 -2.30 35.11
CA PRO A 285 18.29 -1.62 35.78
C PRO A 285 17.24 -2.65 36.25
N PRO A 286 16.44 -2.34 37.28
CA PRO A 286 15.57 -3.33 37.92
C PRO A 286 14.55 -3.88 36.92
N SER A 287 14.40 -5.20 36.92
CA SER A 287 13.40 -5.93 36.15
C SER A 287 12.01 -5.48 36.58
N GLN A 288 11.30 -4.77 35.70
CA GLN A 288 9.86 -4.61 35.85
C GLN A 288 9.24 -6.00 35.83
N THR A 289 8.30 -6.24 36.75
CA THR A 289 7.54 -7.48 36.74
C THR A 289 6.61 -7.49 35.51
N PRO A 290 6.28 -8.65 34.94
CA PRO A 290 5.36 -8.74 33.80
C PRO A 290 4.02 -8.02 34.07
N GLU A 291 3.54 -8.00 35.32
CA GLU A 291 2.32 -7.28 35.70
C GLU A 291 2.44 -5.74 35.64
N GLU A 292 3.60 -5.16 35.97
CA GLU A 292 3.81 -3.71 35.90
C GLU A 292 3.95 -3.20 34.46
N PHE A 293 4.57 -3.99 33.59
CA PHE A 293 4.64 -3.67 32.16
C PHE A 293 3.23 -3.62 31.53
N LEU A 294 2.41 -4.63 31.82
CA LEU A 294 1.05 -4.76 31.29
C LEU A 294 0.10 -3.67 31.79
N ARG A 295 0.21 -3.22 33.05
CA ARG A 295 -0.64 -2.14 33.60
C ARG A 295 -0.36 -0.76 33.01
N THR A 296 0.84 -0.50 32.51
CA THR A 296 1.25 0.85 32.10
C THR A 296 1.11 1.07 30.59
N HIS A 297 1.01 0.00 29.80
CA HIS A 297 1.10 0.07 28.33
C HIS A 297 -0.07 -0.56 27.57
N VAL A 298 -1.06 -1.16 28.23
CA VAL A 298 -2.23 -1.74 27.57
C VAL A 298 -3.48 -1.52 28.43
N GLU A 299 -4.45 -0.75 27.94
CA GLU A 299 -5.84 -0.85 28.44
C GLU A 299 -6.51 -2.05 27.76
N PHE A 300 -6.91 -3.03 28.57
CA PHE A 300 -7.71 -4.16 28.12
C PHE A 300 -9.19 -3.78 28.14
N VAL A 301 -9.83 -3.81 26.97
CA VAL A 301 -11.30 -3.90 26.89
C VAL A 301 -11.63 -5.30 26.35
N GLY A 302 -12.10 -6.17 27.23
CA GLY A 302 -12.81 -7.39 26.85
C GLY A 302 -14.29 -7.08 26.70
N PHE A 303 -14.91 -7.55 25.62
CA PHE A 303 -16.37 -7.62 25.55
C PHE A 303 -16.81 -8.94 26.19
N SER A 304 -17.69 -8.82 27.18
CA SER A 304 -18.47 -9.93 27.73
C SER A 304 -19.62 -10.30 26.79
#